data_AF-A0AAW2UAB0-F1
#
_entry.id   AF-A0AAW2UAB0-F1
#
_cell.length_a   1.000
_cell.length_b   1.000
_cell.length_c   1.000
_cell.angle_alpha   90.00
_cell.angle_beta   90.00
_cell.angle_gamma   90.00
#
_symmetry.space_group_name_H-M   'P 1'
#
loop_
_entity.id
_entity.type
_entity.pdbx_description
1 polymer ?
#
loop_
_entity_poly.entity_id
_entity_poly.type
_entity_poly.pdbx_seq_one_letter_code
_entity_poly.pdbx_strand_id
1 'polypeptide(L)'
;MRSSQSGGTTSVKRDVLLFAIVVLLIYVSCPLKKMAPAKTFQLLEINIISAQDLEPVSKKMRTYATAWLHPNRKLSSSVDAEGNNSPTWNDKFVFKVEEEFLRRDTSP
;
A
#
# COMPACT_ATOMS: atom_id res chain seq x y z
N MET A 1 -48.35 -0.89 -8.08
CA MET A 1 -47.33 -0.55 -7.07
C MET A 1 -45.96 -0.56 -7.76
N ARG A 2 -45.40 0.62 -8.04
CA ARG A 2 -44.02 0.80 -8.51
C ARG A 2 -43.28 1.54 -7.40
N SER A 3 -42.20 0.95 -6.92
CA SER A 3 -41.27 1.51 -5.96
C SER A 3 -40.01 0.66 -6.04
N SER A 4 -38.78 1.15 -6.07
CA SER A 4 -38.18 2.46 -6.30
C SER A 4 -36.74 2.11 -6.65
N GLN A 5 -36.17 2.68 -7.70
CA GLN A 5 -34.72 2.62 -7.91
C GLN A 5 -34.05 3.54 -6.88
N SER A 6 -33.16 2.98 -6.07
CA SER A 6 -32.28 3.67 -5.10
C SER A 6 -31.30 2.61 -4.57
N GLY A 7 -29.99 2.71 -4.67
CA GLY A 7 -29.12 3.76 -5.16
C GLY A 7 -27.65 3.30 -5.16
N GLY A 8 -26.76 4.23 -5.45
CA GLY A 8 -25.37 4.19 -4.96
C GLY A 8 -24.36 3.35 -5.74
N THR A 9 -24.17 3.60 -7.04
CA THR A 9 -23.00 3.10 -7.78
C THR A 9 -21.74 3.92 -7.49
N THR A 10 -21.21 3.95 -6.26
CA THR A 10 -19.91 4.60 -6.00
C THR A 10 -19.29 4.12 -4.69
N SER A 11 -18.31 3.23 -4.74
CA SER A 11 -17.35 3.10 -3.63
C SER A 11 -15.93 2.80 -4.11
N VAL A 12 -15.75 1.95 -5.11
CA VAL A 12 -14.39 1.58 -5.59
C VAL A 12 -13.63 2.73 -6.28
N LYS A 13 -14.32 3.73 -6.85
CA LYS A 13 -13.69 4.82 -7.62
C LYS A 13 -13.00 5.88 -6.75
N ARG A 14 -13.39 6.04 -5.48
CA ARG A 14 -12.82 7.07 -4.60
C ARG A 14 -11.54 6.61 -3.91
N ASP A 15 -11.44 5.32 -3.61
CA ASP A 15 -10.25 4.74 -2.98
C ASP A 15 -9.11 4.54 -3.99
N VAL A 16 -9.42 4.06 -5.20
CA VAL A 16 -8.42 3.97 -6.29
C VAL A 16 -7.88 5.35 -6.65
N LEU A 17 -8.72 6.40 -6.55
CA LEU A 17 -8.29 7.77 -6.76
C LEU A 17 -7.34 8.24 -5.65
N LEU A 18 -7.61 7.91 -4.38
CA LEU A 18 -6.72 8.23 -3.28
C LEU A 18 -5.38 7.49 -3.38
N PHE A 19 -5.40 6.19 -3.69
CA PHE A 19 -4.17 5.42 -3.95
C PHE A 19 -3.38 5.98 -5.13
N ALA A 20 -4.03 6.31 -6.25
CA ALA A 20 -3.37 6.92 -7.40
C ALA A 20 -2.80 8.31 -7.08
N ILE A 21 -3.49 9.13 -6.29
CA ILE A 21 -3.02 10.44 -5.84
C ILE A 21 -1.80 10.29 -4.92
N VAL A 22 -1.82 9.38 -3.95
CA VAL A 22 -0.67 9.12 -3.06
C VAL A 22 0.54 8.63 -3.86
N VAL A 23 0.34 7.69 -4.80
CA VAL A 23 1.40 7.20 -5.70
C VAL A 23 1.96 8.31 -6.59
N LEU A 24 1.09 9.19 -7.12
CA LEU A 24 1.51 10.34 -7.94
C LEU A 24 2.30 11.36 -7.12
N LEU A 25 1.87 11.67 -5.89
CA LEU A 25 2.60 12.56 -4.98
C LEU A 25 3.98 12.01 -4.63
N ILE A 26 4.10 10.70 -4.38
CA ILE A 26 5.38 10.03 -4.15
C ILE A 26 6.29 10.11 -5.40
N TYR A 27 5.70 10.00 -6.61
CA TYR A 27 6.44 10.08 -7.87
C TYR A 27 7.00 11.48 -8.14
N VAL A 28 6.23 12.54 -7.84
CA VAL A 28 6.65 13.95 -8.05
C VAL A 28 7.75 14.36 -7.05
N SER A 29 7.78 13.77 -5.85
CA SER A 29 8.77 14.07 -4.80
C SER A 29 10.11 13.34 -4.95
N CYS A 30 10.33 12.55 -6.01
CA CYS A 30 11.57 11.82 -6.20
C CYS A 30 12.53 12.57 -7.15
N PRO A 31 13.56 13.29 -6.65
CA PRO A 31 14.50 13.97 -7.51
C PRO A 31 15.46 12.97 -8.18
N LEU A 32 15.71 13.26 -9.46
CA LEU A 32 16.63 12.61 -10.38
C LEU A 32 17.98 12.22 -9.73
N LYS A 33 18.36 10.95 -9.89
CA LYS A 33 19.59 10.33 -9.37
C LYS A 33 20.82 11.23 -9.58
N LYS A 34 21.45 11.66 -8.49
CA LYS A 34 22.86 12.09 -8.48
C LYS A 34 23.73 11.00 -7.86
N MET A 35 24.84 10.73 -8.52
CA MET A 35 25.83 9.71 -8.18
C MET A 35 26.68 10.23 -7.03
N ALA A 36 26.62 9.59 -5.86
CA ALA A 36 27.30 10.02 -4.63
C ALA A 36 27.64 8.81 -3.73
N PRO A 37 28.55 8.98 -2.75
CA PRO A 37 29.52 7.99 -2.25
C PRO A 37 28.90 6.87 -1.41
N ALA A 38 29.72 5.91 -0.96
CA ALA A 38 29.34 4.66 -0.27
C ALA A 38 28.10 4.81 0.63
N LYS A 39 26.96 4.35 0.11
CA LYS A 39 25.65 4.58 0.70
C LYS A 39 25.50 3.81 2.01
N THR A 40 25.34 4.53 3.11
CA THR A 40 24.84 3.96 4.35
C THR A 40 23.40 3.51 4.14
N PHE A 41 23.07 2.33 4.67
CA PHE A 41 21.74 1.76 4.55
C PHE A 41 21.16 1.46 5.92
N GLN A 42 19.85 1.60 6.02
CA GLN A 42 19.06 1.25 7.18
C GLN A 42 18.02 0.20 6.79
N LEU A 43 17.48 -0.51 7.78
CA LEU A 43 16.41 -1.48 7.59
C LEU A 43 15.10 -0.85 8.08
N LEU A 44 14.13 -0.69 7.18
CA LEU A 44 12.78 -0.26 7.51
C LEU A 44 11.92 -1.52 7.68
N GLU A 45 11.51 -1.79 8.91
CA GLU A 45 10.59 -2.88 9.23
C GLU A 45 9.14 -2.38 9.27
N ILE A 46 8.25 -3.06 8.56
CA ILE A 46 6.81 -2.79 8.54
C ILE A 46 6.10 -4.10 8.89
N ASN A 47 5.30 -4.09 9.95
CA ASN A 47 4.48 -5.24 10.33
C ASN A 47 3.06 -5.05 9.80
N ILE A 48 2.65 -5.91 8.87
CA ILE A 48 1.31 -5.93 8.29
C ILE A 48 0.52 -7.03 9.01
N ILE A 49 -0.38 -6.62 9.89
CA ILE A 49 -1.11 -7.56 10.75
C ILE A 49 -2.39 -8.04 10.07
N SER A 50 -3.29 -7.14 9.71
CA SER A 50 -4.61 -7.47 9.16
C SER A 50 -5.25 -6.31 8.40
N ALA A 51 -6.36 -6.58 7.74
CA ALA A 51 -7.31 -5.59 7.24
C ALA A 51 -8.73 -5.93 7.70
N GLN A 52 -9.64 -4.97 7.62
CA GLN A 52 -11.03 -5.10 8.05
C GLN A 52 -11.96 -4.45 7.02
N ASP A 53 -13.15 -5.01 6.87
CA ASP A 53 -14.23 -4.46 6.06
C ASP A 53 -13.84 -4.14 4.59
N LEU A 54 -13.02 -5.00 3.97
CA LEU A 54 -12.71 -4.90 2.55
C LEU A 54 -13.98 -5.09 1.70
N GLU A 55 -14.13 -4.27 0.66
CA GLU A 55 -15.25 -4.38 -0.28
C GLU A 55 -15.29 -5.80 -0.90
N PRO A 56 -16.41 -6.52 -0.75
CA PRO A 56 -16.51 -7.90 -1.21
C PRO A 56 -16.61 -7.95 -2.75
N VAL A 57 -15.49 -8.29 -3.40
CA VAL A 57 -15.44 -8.43 -4.87
C VAL A 57 -15.87 -9.81 -5.37
N SER A 58 -15.93 -10.80 -4.47
CA SER A 58 -16.38 -12.16 -4.79
C SER A 58 -16.82 -12.91 -3.53
N LYS A 59 -17.49 -14.05 -3.70
CA LYS A 59 -17.91 -14.92 -2.57
C LYS A 59 -16.73 -15.56 -1.81
N LYS A 60 -15.57 -15.69 -2.45
CA LYS A 60 -14.35 -16.28 -1.88
C LYS A 60 -13.18 -15.39 -2.25
N MET A 61 -12.86 -14.44 -1.38
CA MET A 61 -11.72 -13.56 -1.60
C MET A 61 -10.41 -14.25 -1.22
N ARG A 62 -9.37 -13.94 -2.00
CA ARG A 62 -7.98 -14.30 -1.71
C ARG A 62 -7.20 -13.01 -1.62
N THR A 63 -6.89 -12.58 -0.41
CA THR A 63 -6.39 -11.24 -0.13
C THR A 63 -4.93 -11.29 0.27
N TYR A 64 -4.19 -10.27 -0.14
CA TYR A 64 -2.79 -10.08 0.20
C TYR A 64 -2.49 -8.59 0.24
N ALA A 65 -1.55 -8.21 1.09
CA ALA A 65 -1.02 -6.87 1.15
C ALA A 65 0.23 -6.76 0.26
N THR A 66 0.46 -5.56 -0.26
CA THR A 66 1.68 -5.24 -1.00
C THR A 66 2.18 -3.87 -0.56
N ALA A 67 3.48 -3.78 -0.26
CA ALA A 67 4.15 -2.51 -0.04
C ALA A 67 5.19 -2.27 -1.14
N TRP A 68 5.23 -1.03 -1.64
CA TRP A 68 6.20 -0.57 -2.64
C TRP A 68 6.97 0.61 -2.07
N LEU A 69 8.30 0.51 -2.07
CA LEU A 69 9.17 1.64 -1.72
C LEU A 69 9.78 2.30 -2.97
N HIS A 70 9.95 1.50 -4.02
CA HIS A 70 10.42 1.91 -5.34
C HIS A 70 9.73 0.99 -6.36
N PRO A 71 9.57 1.38 -7.63
CA PRO A 71 9.07 0.48 -8.69
C PRO A 71 9.75 -0.91 -8.73
N ASN A 72 10.99 -1.01 -8.24
CA ASN A 72 11.79 -2.23 -8.26
C ASN A 72 11.91 -2.89 -6.86
N ARG A 73 11.29 -2.32 -5.83
CA ARG A 73 11.35 -2.79 -4.44
C ARG A 73 9.94 -2.92 -3.89
N LYS A 74 9.34 -4.06 -4.19
CA LYS A 74 8.01 -4.49 -3.76
C LYS A 74 8.14 -5.71 -2.87
N LEU A 75 7.42 -5.72 -1.75
CA LEU A 75 7.19 -6.92 -0.95
C LEU A 75 5.69 -7.21 -0.89
N SER A 76 5.33 -8.47 -0.75
CA SER A 76 3.95 -8.93 -0.68
C SER A 76 3.80 -9.92 0.44
N SER A 77 2.65 -9.89 1.10
CA SER A 77 2.31 -10.82 2.17
C SER A 77 1.99 -12.19 1.59
N SER A 78 1.85 -13.16 2.48
CA SER A 78 1.09 -14.38 2.22
C SER A 78 -0.34 -14.06 1.78
N VAL A 79 -0.98 -15.04 1.17
CA VAL A 79 -2.39 -14.93 0.76
C VAL A 79 -3.27 -15.49 1.86
N ASP A 80 -4.20 -14.67 2.35
CA ASP A 80 -5.29 -15.13 3.20
C ASP A 80 -6.51 -15.43 2.32
N ALA A 81 -7.00 -16.67 2.39
CA ALA A 81 -8.17 -17.14 1.66
C ALA A 81 -9.38 -17.38 2.59
N GLU A 82 -9.21 -17.22 3.90
CA GLU A 82 -10.20 -17.56 4.93
C GLU A 82 -10.82 -16.31 5.53
N GLY A 83 -10.03 -15.28 5.81
CA GLY A 83 -10.50 -14.05 6.43
C GLY A 83 -11.44 -13.21 5.55
N ASN A 84 -11.57 -13.54 4.26
CA ASN A 84 -12.48 -12.91 3.30
C ASN A 84 -12.35 -11.37 3.27
N ASN A 85 -13.32 -10.64 3.82
CA ASN A 85 -13.30 -9.18 3.92
C ASN A 85 -12.49 -8.65 5.12
N SER A 86 -12.11 -9.52 6.06
CA SER A 86 -11.32 -9.18 7.25
C SER A 86 -10.09 -10.09 7.38
N PRO A 87 -9.12 -9.97 6.44
CA PRO A 87 -7.98 -10.88 6.40
C PRO A 87 -6.92 -10.60 7.47
N THR A 88 -6.19 -11.65 7.84
CA THR A 88 -5.03 -11.58 8.76
C THR A 88 -3.81 -12.21 8.11
N TRP A 89 -2.71 -11.44 8.04
CA TRP A 89 -1.44 -11.88 7.45
C TRP A 89 -0.36 -12.08 8.51
N ASN A 90 -0.26 -11.16 9.46
CA ASN A 90 0.78 -11.14 10.50
C ASN A 90 2.21 -11.25 9.93
N ASP A 91 2.45 -10.57 8.80
CA ASP A 91 3.69 -10.62 8.05
C ASP A 91 4.57 -9.39 8.33
N LYS A 92 5.90 -9.60 8.34
CA LYS A 92 6.89 -8.54 8.47
C LYS A 92 7.57 -8.27 7.13
N PHE A 93 7.52 -7.03 6.67
CA PHE A 93 8.27 -6.54 5.53
C PHE A 93 9.52 -5.82 6.00
N VAL A 94 10.67 -6.15 5.42
CA VAL A 94 11.95 -5.50 5.73
C VAL A 94 12.52 -4.93 4.44
N PHE A 95 12.60 -3.61 4.37
CA PHE A 95 13.20 -2.91 3.24
C PHE A 95 14.59 -2.41 3.61
N LYS A 96 15.57 -2.70 2.75
CA LYS A 96 16.87 -2.00 2.79
C LYS A 96 16.69 -0.62 2.16
N VAL A 97 16.79 0.42 2.96
CA VAL A 97 16.62 1.82 2.55
C VAL A 97 17.93 2.57 2.71
N GLU A 98 18.12 3.63 1.95
CA GLU A 98 19.29 4.49 2.07
C GLU A 98 19.03 5.51 3.18
N GLU A 99 20.04 5.88 3.95
CA GLU A 99 19.85 6.81 5.07
C GLU A 99 19.24 8.16 4.63
N GLU A 100 19.64 8.65 3.46
CA GLU A 100 19.11 9.87 2.84
C GLU A 100 17.61 9.81 2.52
N PHE A 101 17.04 8.61 2.34
CA PHE A 101 15.61 8.42 2.12
C PHE A 101 14.81 8.76 3.38
N LEU A 102 15.32 8.40 4.57
CA LEU A 102 14.63 8.63 5.84
C LEU A 102 14.80 10.05 6.38
N ARG A 103 15.84 10.78 5.95
CA ARG A 103 16.17 12.11 6.46
C ARG A 103 15.41 13.26 5.78
N ARG A 104 14.67 13.00 4.70
CA ARG A 104 14.02 14.06 3.91
C ARG A 104 12.75 14.66 4.55
N ASP A 105 12.20 14.06 5.60
CA ASP A 105 10.90 14.45 6.17
C ASP A 105 10.96 15.01 7.61
N THR A 106 12.13 15.38 8.12
CA THR A 106 12.28 16.07 9.41
C THR A 106 12.84 17.49 9.26
N SER A 107 12.16 18.34 8.47
CA SER A 107 12.31 19.79 8.61
C SER A 107 11.30 20.28 9.66
N PRO A 108 11.74 20.94 10.76
CA PRO A 108 10.85 21.48 11.79
C PRO A 108 9.93 22.61 11.29
#